data_AF-A0A7V9Z154-F1
#
_entry.id   AF-A0A7V9Z154-F1
#
_cell.length_a   1.000
_cell.length_b   1.000
_cell.length_c   1.000
_cell.angle_alpha   90.00
_cell.angle_beta   90.00
_cell.angle_gamma   90.00
#
_symmetry.space_group_name_H-M   'P 1'
#
loop_
_entity.id
_entity.type
_entity.pdbx_description
1 polymer ?
#
loop_
_entity_poly.entity_id
_entity_poly.type
_entity_poly.pdbx_seq_one_letter_code
_entity_poly.pdbx_strand_id
1 'polypeptide(L)'
;MRRILSLFIMMIFMTGCQLGELEPPKPTLTVDGKEIDYKIGTYSWWENGRAVDADAIASSDLVEEMDFNVVPSESKMLINFGYQPSGIEAGIWKNDGVNFERVKLITQ
;
A
#
# COMPACT_ATOMS: atom_id res chain seq x y z
N MET A 1 19.96 -31.09 33.61
CA MET A 1 19.13 -29.86 33.57
C MET A 1 19.86 -28.64 32.99
N ARG A 2 21.08 -28.30 33.44
CA ARG A 2 21.85 -27.13 32.96
C ARG A 2 22.17 -27.10 31.45
N ARG A 3 22.43 -28.27 30.83
CA ARG A 3 22.67 -28.41 29.38
C ARG A 3 21.42 -28.19 28.51
N ILE A 4 20.24 -28.56 29.03
CA ILE A 4 18.96 -28.42 28.32
C ILE A 4 18.51 -26.95 28.35
N LEU A 5 18.67 -26.27 29.48
CA LEU A 5 18.38 -24.84 29.61
C LEU A 5 19.21 -24.00 28.63
N SER A 6 20.48 -24.36 28.44
CA SER A 6 21.37 -23.67 27.49
C SER A 6 20.92 -23.82 26.03
N LEU A 7 20.35 -24.98 25.67
CA LEU A 7 19.81 -25.23 24.32
C LEU A 7 18.51 -24.46 24.07
N PHE A 8 17.63 -24.37 25.07
CA PHE A 8 16.39 -23.57 24.99
C PHE A 8 16.68 -22.07 24.85
N ILE A 9 17.64 -21.55 25.61
CA ILE A 9 18.06 -20.14 25.49
C ILE A 9 18.62 -19.86 24.08
N MET A 10 19.45 -20.76 23.54
CA MET A 10 20.01 -20.60 22.19
C MET A 10 18.94 -20.63 21.09
N MET A 11 17.89 -21.47 21.23
CA MET A 11 16.75 -21.48 20.28
C MET A 11 15.96 -20.17 20.28
N ILE A 12 15.74 -19.54 21.45
CA ILE A 12 15.00 -18.26 21.56
C ILE A 12 15.75 -17.12 20.86
N PHE A 13 17.09 -17.13 20.88
CA PHE A 13 17.90 -16.16 20.14
C PHE A 13 17.89 -16.38 18.62
N MET A 14 17.65 -17.61 18.15
CA MET A 14 17.61 -17.94 16.71
C MET A 14 16.25 -17.64 16.06
N THR A 15 15.17 -17.45 16.82
CA THR A 15 13.84 -17.08 16.29
C THR A 15 13.64 -15.56 16.14
N GLY A 16 14.67 -14.75 16.34
CA GLY A 16 14.57 -13.29 16.43
C GLY A 16 14.58 -12.50 15.11
N CYS A 17 14.73 -13.13 13.95
CA CYS A 17 14.90 -12.41 12.67
C CYS A 17 13.99 -12.94 11.57
N GLN A 18 12.68 -12.79 11.73
CA GLN A 18 11.75 -12.73 10.60
C GLN A 18 10.70 -11.65 10.86
N LEU A 19 11.17 -10.43 11.19
CA LEU A 19 10.31 -9.26 11.06
C LEU A 19 10.15 -9.04 9.56
N GLY A 20 8.93 -9.22 9.05
CA GLY A 20 8.62 -9.10 7.62
C GLY A 20 9.03 -7.76 7.02
N GLU A 21 8.85 -7.65 5.70
CA GLU A 21 9.07 -6.40 4.98
C GLU A 21 8.24 -5.28 5.61
N LEU A 22 8.91 -4.18 5.94
CA LEU A 22 8.26 -3.00 6.50
C LEU A 22 7.75 -2.19 5.31
N GLU A 23 6.47 -2.33 5.00
CA GLU A 23 5.79 -1.60 3.93
C GLU A 23 4.41 -1.13 4.44
N PRO A 24 3.86 -0.05 3.88
CA PRO A 24 2.49 0.33 4.17
C PRO A 24 1.51 -0.78 3.74
N PRO A 25 0.46 -1.06 4.53
CA PRO A 25 -0.60 -1.99 4.17
C PRO A 25 -1.24 -1.61 2.83
N LYS A 26 -1.17 -2.55 1.90
CA LYS A 26 -1.65 -2.38 0.52
C LYS A 26 -3.18 -2.30 0.51
N PRO A 27 -3.80 -1.24 -0.02
CA PRO A 27 -5.24 -1.20 -0.19
C PRO A 27 -5.70 -2.21 -1.24
N THR A 28 -6.96 -2.60 -1.18
CA THR A 28 -7.61 -3.37 -2.25
C THR A 28 -8.49 -2.43 -3.05
N LEU A 29 -8.30 -2.38 -4.37
CA LEU A 29 -9.10 -1.57 -5.29
C LEU A 29 -9.99 -2.50 -6.11
N THR A 30 -11.29 -2.26 -6.11
CA THR A 30 -12.22 -3.02 -6.94
C THR A 30 -13.15 -2.12 -7.72
N VAL A 31 -13.52 -2.54 -8.93
CA VAL A 31 -14.57 -1.92 -9.74
C VAL A 31 -15.55 -3.02 -10.12
N ASP A 32 -16.83 -2.81 -9.79
CA ASP A 32 -17.90 -3.79 -10.04
C ASP A 32 -17.58 -5.20 -9.52
N GLY A 33 -16.87 -5.27 -8.38
CA GLY A 33 -16.46 -6.51 -7.70
C GLY A 33 -15.23 -7.19 -8.28
N LYS A 34 -14.59 -6.63 -9.32
CA LYS A 34 -13.31 -7.11 -9.86
C LYS A 34 -12.16 -6.28 -9.31
N GLU A 35 -11.10 -6.95 -8.85
CA GLU A 35 -9.88 -6.28 -8.41
C GLU A 35 -9.16 -5.63 -9.59
N ILE A 36 -8.61 -4.43 -9.37
CA ILE A 36 -7.82 -3.68 -10.36
C ILE A 36 -6.41 -3.47 -9.86
N ASP A 37 -5.44 -3.62 -10.77
CA ASP A 37 -4.03 -3.41 -10.47
C ASP A 37 -3.70 -1.92 -10.26
N TYR A 38 -2.74 -1.65 -9.39
CA TYR A 38 -2.21 -0.31 -9.12
C TYR A 38 -0.73 -0.36 -8.74
N LYS A 39 -0.08 0.81 -8.74
CA LYS A 39 1.28 1.01 -8.21
C LYS A 39 1.27 2.04 -7.10
N ILE A 40 2.14 1.85 -6.13
CA ILE A 40 2.33 2.80 -5.03
C ILE A 40 3.44 3.76 -5.43
N GLY A 41 3.16 5.06 -5.26
CA GLY A 41 4.14 6.13 -5.47
C GLY A 41 5.06 6.31 -4.25
N THR A 42 5.50 7.54 -4.03
CA THR A 42 6.36 7.88 -2.89
C THR A 42 5.63 7.66 -1.57
N TYR A 43 6.28 7.03 -0.59
CA TYR A 43 5.72 6.80 0.73
C TYR A 43 6.76 6.84 1.86
N SER A 44 6.27 7.13 3.06
CA SER A 44 6.97 6.94 4.33
C SER A 44 6.10 6.08 5.23
N TRP A 45 6.68 5.04 5.85
CA TRP A 45 5.95 4.15 6.74
C TRP A 45 6.74 3.90 8.02
N TRP A 46 6.04 3.94 9.16
CA TRP A 46 6.63 3.74 10.48
C TRP A 46 5.81 2.75 11.29
N GLU A 47 6.46 1.71 11.79
CA GLU A 47 5.82 0.71 12.63
C GLU A 47 6.86 0.08 13.59
N ASN A 48 6.47 -0.17 14.83
CA ASN A 48 7.30 -0.87 15.82
C ASN A 48 8.71 -0.26 16.00
N GLY A 49 8.83 1.07 15.92
CA GLY A 49 10.10 1.78 16.07
C GLY A 49 11.02 1.73 14.84
N ARG A 50 10.57 1.16 13.71
CA ARG A 50 11.29 1.13 12.43
C ARG A 50 10.58 2.02 11.42
N ALA A 51 11.34 2.77 10.63
CA ALA A 51 10.81 3.58 9.54
C ALA A 51 11.40 3.14 8.20
N VAL A 52 10.64 3.30 7.14
CA VAL A 52 11.07 3.16 5.74
C VAL A 52 10.56 4.37 4.96
N ASP A 53 11.38 4.83 4.03
CA ASP A 53 11.04 5.84 3.05
C ASP A 53 11.34 5.27 1.67
N ALA A 54 10.42 5.46 0.73
CA ALA A 54 10.57 5.01 -0.63
C ALA A 54 10.13 6.13 -1.58
N ASP A 55 11.07 6.58 -2.41
CA ASP A 55 10.80 7.55 -3.46
C ASP A 55 10.41 6.84 -4.75
N ALA A 56 9.39 7.38 -5.44
CA ALA A 56 8.96 6.89 -6.74
C ALA A 56 9.36 7.86 -7.86
N ILE A 57 9.51 7.31 -9.07
CA ILE A 57 9.59 8.09 -10.31
C ILE A 57 8.29 8.88 -10.54
N ALA A 58 8.28 9.75 -11.56
CA ALA A 58 7.10 10.52 -11.91
C ALA A 58 5.88 9.62 -12.12
N SER A 59 4.70 10.08 -11.69
CA SER A 59 3.48 9.25 -11.67
C SER A 59 3.07 8.72 -13.05
N SER A 60 3.36 9.45 -14.14
CA SER A 60 3.13 8.98 -15.51
C SER A 60 3.99 7.76 -15.83
N ASP A 61 5.26 7.82 -15.46
CA ASP A 61 6.27 6.82 -15.78
C ASP A 61 6.11 5.58 -14.88
N LEU A 62 5.58 5.79 -13.67
CA LEU A 62 5.30 4.71 -12.70
C LEU A 62 4.29 3.67 -13.22
N VAL A 63 3.36 4.10 -14.08
CA VAL A 63 2.27 3.24 -14.61
C VAL A 63 2.35 3.06 -16.13
N GLU A 64 3.42 3.51 -16.78
CA GLU A 64 3.56 3.48 -18.25
C GLU A 64 3.45 2.07 -18.83
N GLU A 65 4.05 1.07 -18.15
CA GLU A 65 4.02 -0.34 -18.56
C GLU A 65 2.81 -1.11 -18.01
N MET A 66 1.87 -0.45 -17.34
CA MET A 66 0.68 -1.11 -16.81
C MET A 66 -0.44 -1.19 -17.85
N ASP A 67 -1.13 -2.33 -17.89
CA ASP A 67 -2.35 -2.47 -18.66
C ASP A 67 -3.47 -1.58 -18.10
N PHE A 68 -4.24 -0.96 -18.99
CA PHE A 68 -5.37 -0.13 -18.60
C PHE A 68 -6.60 -0.99 -18.29
N ASN A 69 -7.22 -0.71 -17.14
CA ASN A 69 -8.52 -1.28 -16.79
C ASN A 69 -9.63 -0.49 -17.49
N VAL A 70 -10.21 -1.05 -18.55
CA VAL A 70 -11.36 -0.45 -19.25
C VAL A 70 -12.64 -0.75 -18.47
N VAL A 71 -13.28 0.30 -17.96
CA VAL A 71 -14.51 0.21 -17.17
C VAL A 71 -15.65 1.01 -17.81
N PRO A 72 -16.91 0.58 -17.66
CA PRO A 72 -18.06 1.39 -18.08
C PRO A 72 -18.07 2.76 -17.42
N SER A 73 -18.70 3.73 -18.11
CA SER A 73 -19.02 5.02 -17.50
C SER A 73 -19.94 4.82 -16.29
N GLU A 74 -19.80 5.66 -15.27
CA GLU A 74 -20.54 5.60 -13.99
C GLU A 74 -20.26 4.38 -13.11
N SER A 75 -19.31 3.51 -13.48
CA SER A 75 -18.83 2.45 -12.59
C SER A 75 -18.25 3.05 -11.30
N LYS A 76 -18.46 2.34 -10.18
CA LYS A 76 -17.99 2.78 -8.87
C LYS A 76 -16.75 1.99 -8.48
N MET A 77 -15.68 2.71 -8.17
CA MET A 77 -14.48 2.14 -7.56
C MET A 77 -14.65 2.11 -6.04
N LEU A 78 -14.38 0.94 -5.45
CA LEU A 78 -14.25 0.76 -4.01
C LEU A 78 -12.77 0.62 -3.69
N ILE A 79 -12.28 1.46 -2.78
CA ILE A 79 -10.92 1.39 -2.24
C ILE A 79 -11.03 0.99 -0.77
N ASN A 80 -10.53 -0.19 -0.42
CA ASN A 80 -10.52 -0.70 0.93
C ASN A 80 -9.12 -0.58 1.54
N PHE A 81 -9.00 0.20 2.62
CA PHE A 81 -7.73 0.39 3.31
C PHE A 81 -7.68 -0.44 4.58
N GLY A 82 -6.55 -1.12 4.83
CA GLY A 82 -6.31 -1.74 6.14
C GLY A 82 -6.23 -0.71 7.27
N TYR A 83 -5.80 0.51 6.94
CA TYR A 83 -5.77 1.67 7.84
C TYR A 83 -6.51 2.84 7.18
N GLN A 84 -7.62 3.24 7.77
CA GLN A 84 -8.48 4.26 7.19
C GLN A 84 -7.75 5.60 7.05
N PRO A 85 -7.66 6.18 5.82
CA PRO A 85 -7.04 7.47 5.63
C PRO A 85 -7.92 8.60 6.17
N SER A 86 -7.29 9.68 6.63
CA SER A 86 -7.99 10.91 7.04
C SER A 86 -8.57 11.71 5.86
N GLY A 87 -8.09 11.44 4.65
CA GLY A 87 -8.57 12.03 3.41
C GLY A 87 -7.96 11.35 2.20
N ILE A 88 -8.66 11.43 1.07
CA ILE A 88 -8.18 10.95 -0.23
C ILE A 88 -8.39 12.07 -1.24
N GLU A 89 -7.41 12.26 -2.10
CA GLU A 89 -7.49 13.18 -3.23
C GLU A 89 -7.24 12.37 -4.51
N ALA A 90 -7.99 12.68 -5.55
CA ALA A 90 -7.91 12.00 -6.84
C ALA A 90 -7.99 13.03 -7.96
N GLY A 91 -7.27 12.78 -9.05
CA GLY A 91 -7.27 13.68 -10.20
C GLY A 91 -7.07 12.89 -11.49
N ILE A 92 -7.55 13.46 -12.59
CA ILE A 92 -7.34 12.90 -13.93
C ILE A 92 -6.12 13.58 -14.51
N TRP A 93 -5.12 12.78 -14.89
CA TRP A 93 -3.94 13.29 -15.59
C TRP A 93 -4.32 13.74 -17.00
N LYS A 94 -4.05 15.00 -17.35
CA LYS A 94 -4.31 15.57 -18.68
C LYS A 94 -3.13 16.42 -19.12
N ASN A 95 -2.45 16.00 -20.19
CA ASN A 95 -1.36 16.67 -20.92
C ASN A 95 -0.20 17.25 -20.07
N ASP A 96 -0.47 18.19 -19.15
CA ASP A 96 0.51 19.01 -18.44
C ASP A 96 0.36 18.96 -16.90
N GLY A 97 -0.47 18.06 -16.38
CA GLY A 97 -0.57 17.84 -14.93
C GLY A 97 -1.85 17.17 -14.49
N VAL A 98 -2.05 17.21 -13.18
CA VAL A 98 -3.20 16.63 -12.49
C VAL A 98 -3.80 17.69 -11.57
N ASN A 99 -5.10 17.92 -11.71
CA ASN A 99 -5.86 18.67 -10.73
C ASN A 99 -6.48 17.68 -9.75
N PHE A 100 -6.04 17.73 -8.49
CA PHE A 100 -6.52 16.83 -7.45
C PHE A 100 -7.78 17.42 -6.80
N GLU A 101 -8.81 16.59 -6.70
CA GLU A 101 -10.04 16.88 -6.00
C GLU A 101 -10.20 15.93 -4.81
N ARG A 102 -10.73 16.47 -3.70
CA ARG A 102 -10.98 15.67 -2.50
C ARG A 102 -12.14 14.71 -2.75
N VAL A 103 -11.86 13.42 -2.57
CA VAL A 103 -12.87 12.37 -2.67
C VAL A 103 -13.69 12.33 -1.39
N LYS A 104 -15.01 12.29 -1.52
CA LYS A 104 -15.90 12.07 -0.38
C LYS A 104 -15.78 10.63 0.08
N LEU A 105 -15.21 10.42 1.25
CA LEU A 105 -15.19 9.12 1.91
C LEU A 105 -16.63 8.72 2.26
N ILE A 106 -17.08 7.60 1.70
CA ILE A 106 -18.34 6.97 2.09
C ILE A 106 -17.96 5.86 3.06
N THR A 107 -18.16 6.11 4.35
CA THR A 107 -18.04 5.07 5.39
C THR A 107 -19.24 4.14 5.22
N GLN A 108 -18.99 2.85 4.99
CA GLN A 108 -20.03 1.81 5.02
C GLN A 108 -20.30 1.38 6.46
#